data_AF-A0A5B8C9S7-F1
#
_entry.id   AF-A0A5B8C9S7-F1
#
_cell.length_a   1.000
_cell.length_b   1.000
_cell.length_c   1.000
_cell.angle_alpha   90.00
_cell.angle_beta   90.00
_cell.angle_gamma   90.00
#
_symmetry.space_group_name_H-M   'P 1'
#
loop_
_entity.id
_entity.type
_entity.pdbx_description
1 polymer ?
#
loop_
_entity_poly.entity_id
_entity_poly.type
_entity_poly.pdbx_seq_one_letter_code
_entity_poly.pdbx_strand_id
1 'polypeptide(L)'
;MTEHLRRRRRLLAWSAPAVLLALLAGAVLLGVALGNAHARSAYDAGAPREAATRYAHQQPFTAVVVEPWKAWFNSGTAHERGGEHFAALEDLREAHRLVPAGTTDADGRPDPGTPECRVRNNLSLTLESMGDAARAADDPVMAGSYYREAMDTIGPCTSDGESAADQPPPEPDQQAEGPDRTEQRQRAKAEETEQQPQTGESQPGQEQQDAPDAQGGAQEPPADPRQQELEERNRRAEQDRQAEEQRSGGGAGDGQNW
;
A
#
# COMPACT_ATOMS: atom_id res chain seq x y z
N MET A 1 3.68 4.44 66.80
CA MET A 1 4.04 4.13 65.38
C MET A 1 5.44 4.65 65.11
N THR A 2 6.38 3.77 64.74
CA THR A 2 7.81 4.10 64.53
C THR A 2 8.00 5.10 63.38
N GLU A 3 9.08 5.88 63.41
CA GLU A 3 9.34 6.91 62.39
C GLU A 3 9.52 6.33 60.99
N HIS A 4 10.17 5.17 60.87
CA HIS A 4 10.31 4.43 59.61
C HIS A 4 8.95 4.16 58.94
N LEU A 5 7.91 3.81 59.71
CA LEU A 5 6.56 3.60 59.18
C LEU A 5 5.89 4.91 58.74
N ARG A 6 6.13 6.04 59.44
CA ARG A 6 5.65 7.36 59.00
C ARG A 6 6.34 7.81 57.71
N ARG A 7 7.66 7.66 57.61
CA ARG A 7 8.44 8.01 56.40
C ARG A 7 7.99 7.15 55.21
N ARG A 8 7.84 5.83 55.39
CA ARG A 8 7.35 4.91 54.34
C ARG A 8 5.94 5.26 53.88
N ARG A 9 5.00 5.57 54.80
CA ARG A 9 3.64 6.01 54.44
C ARG A 9 3.63 7.32 53.64
N ARG A 10 4.46 8.30 54.00
CA ARG A 10 4.58 9.56 53.25
C ARG A 10 5.15 9.34 51.85
N LEU A 11 6.22 8.55 51.72
CA LEU A 11 6.80 8.21 50.42
C LEU A 11 5.79 7.49 49.52
N LEU A 12 5.08 6.47 50.05
CA LEU A 12 4.02 5.77 49.30
C LEU A 12 2.86 6.68 48.90
N ALA A 13 2.43 7.60 49.76
CA ALA A 13 1.36 8.54 49.44
C ALA A 13 1.78 9.56 48.35
N TRP A 14 3.05 9.95 48.32
CA TRP A 14 3.60 10.83 47.28
C TRP A 14 3.88 10.09 45.96
N SER A 15 4.24 8.81 45.99
CA SER A 15 4.42 8.01 44.78
C SER A 15 3.12 7.44 44.21
N ALA A 16 2.06 7.29 45.01
CA ALA A 16 0.80 6.67 44.59
C ALA A 16 0.15 7.32 43.35
N PRO A 17 0.10 8.66 43.19
CA PRO A 17 -0.43 9.27 41.96
C PRO A 17 0.38 8.89 40.71
N ALA A 18 1.72 8.90 40.80
CA ALA A 18 2.58 8.53 39.68
C ALA A 18 2.45 7.04 39.31
N VAL A 19 2.35 6.15 40.31
CA VAL A 19 2.10 4.72 40.09
C VAL A 19 0.71 4.50 39.48
N LEU A 20 -0.32 5.21 39.93
CA LEU A 20 -1.66 5.13 39.36
C LEU A 20 -1.69 5.59 37.90
N LEU A 21 -1.04 6.70 37.56
CA LEU A 21 -0.91 7.17 36.19
C LEU A 21 -0.18 6.16 35.29
N ALA A 22 0.91 5.54 35.79
CA ALA A 22 1.61 4.49 35.06
C ALA A 22 0.75 3.24 34.83
N LEU A 23 -0.05 2.82 35.82
CA LEU A 23 -0.99 1.71 35.68
C LEU A 23 -2.12 2.02 34.69
N LEU A 24 -2.66 3.24 34.71
CA LEU A 24 -3.68 3.68 33.75
C LEU A 24 -3.12 3.73 32.32
N ALA A 25 -1.92 4.29 32.12
CA ALA A 25 -1.26 4.27 30.82
C ALA A 25 -0.98 2.84 30.32
N GLY A 26 -0.52 1.94 31.20
CA GLY A 26 -0.33 0.53 30.88
C GLY A 26 -1.63 -0.19 30.49
N ALA A 27 -2.73 0.09 31.20
CA ALA A 27 -4.05 -0.47 30.88
C ALA A 27 -4.59 0.05 29.54
N VAL A 28 -4.40 1.34 29.24
CA VAL A 28 -4.76 1.94 27.94
C VAL A 28 -3.97 1.29 26.80
N LEU A 29 -2.64 1.20 26.92
CA LEU A 29 -1.78 0.59 25.89
C LEU A 29 -2.12 -0.89 25.66
N LEU A 30 -2.39 -1.65 26.73
CA LEU A 30 -2.83 -3.03 26.62
C LEU A 30 -4.21 -3.15 25.94
N GLY A 31 -5.13 -2.23 26.25
CA GLY A 31 -6.44 -2.14 25.60
C GLY A 31 -6.33 -1.89 24.09
N VAL A 32 -5.48 -0.94 23.67
CA VAL A 32 -5.21 -0.69 22.24
C VAL A 32 -4.60 -1.91 21.56
N ALA A 33 -3.59 -2.53 22.17
CA ALA A 33 -2.91 -3.69 21.59
C ALA A 33 -3.85 -4.90 21.40
N LEU A 34 -4.68 -5.20 22.41
CA LEU A 34 -5.68 -6.27 22.34
C LEU A 34 -6.83 -5.94 21.38
N GLY A 35 -7.27 -4.69 21.34
CA GLY A 35 -8.27 -4.21 20.38
C GLY A 35 -7.80 -4.33 18.93
N ASN A 36 -6.57 -3.89 18.63
CA ASN A 36 -5.99 -4.02 17.31
C ASN A 36 -5.82 -5.49 16.90
N ALA A 37 -5.28 -6.34 17.80
CA ALA A 37 -5.15 -7.78 17.54
C ALA A 37 -6.51 -8.45 17.29
N HIS A 38 -7.55 -8.06 18.03
CA HIS A 38 -8.91 -8.56 17.80
C HIS A 38 -9.47 -8.11 16.46
N ALA A 39 -9.35 -6.84 16.08
CA ALA A 39 -9.79 -6.37 14.76
C ALA A 39 -9.02 -7.04 13.61
N ARG A 40 -7.69 -7.05 13.71
CA ARG A 40 -6.79 -7.66 12.74
C ARG A 40 -7.07 -9.15 12.52
N SER A 41 -7.42 -9.90 13.57
CA SER A 41 -7.78 -11.32 13.42
C SER A 41 -9.00 -11.59 12.51
N ALA A 42 -9.92 -10.64 12.35
CA ALA A 42 -10.99 -10.76 11.35
C ALA A 42 -10.48 -10.44 9.93
N TYR A 43 -9.56 -9.48 9.79
CA TYR A 43 -8.96 -9.13 8.51
C TYR A 43 -8.12 -10.28 7.95
N ASP A 44 -7.25 -10.84 8.79
CA ASP A 44 -6.37 -11.96 8.47
C ASP A 44 -7.18 -13.24 8.19
N ALA A 45 -8.37 -13.39 8.79
CA ALA A 45 -9.31 -14.48 8.52
C ALA A 45 -10.19 -14.29 7.26
N GLY A 46 -9.99 -13.21 6.49
CA GLY A 46 -10.78 -12.94 5.28
C GLY A 46 -12.21 -12.46 5.55
N ALA A 47 -12.47 -11.86 6.72
CA ALA A 47 -13.75 -11.27 7.10
C ALA A 47 -13.68 -9.72 7.11
N PRO A 48 -13.52 -9.05 5.95
CA PRO A 48 -13.21 -7.62 5.87
C PRO A 48 -14.26 -6.72 6.53
N ARG A 49 -15.56 -6.98 6.35
CA ARG A 49 -16.63 -6.16 6.96
C ARG A 49 -16.69 -6.26 8.49
N GLU A 50 -16.36 -7.44 9.02
CA GLU A 50 -16.21 -7.63 10.46
C GLU A 50 -14.96 -6.90 10.98
N ALA A 51 -13.84 -6.97 10.24
CA ALA A 51 -12.64 -6.21 10.57
C ALA A 51 -12.90 -4.70 10.58
N ALA A 52 -13.57 -4.17 9.55
CA ALA A 52 -13.97 -2.77 9.46
C ALA A 52 -14.79 -2.35 10.69
N THR A 53 -15.83 -3.12 11.04
CA THR A 53 -16.63 -2.89 12.26
C THR A 53 -15.77 -2.88 13.53
N ARG A 54 -14.84 -3.83 13.68
CA ARG A 54 -13.92 -3.91 14.84
C ARG A 54 -12.88 -2.78 14.87
N TYR A 55 -12.48 -2.21 13.73
CA TYR A 55 -11.61 -1.04 13.65
C TYR A 55 -12.38 0.27 13.89
N ALA A 56 -13.58 0.42 13.34
CA ALA A 56 -14.47 1.56 13.57
C ALA A 56 -14.75 1.79 15.07
N HIS A 57 -14.96 0.71 15.83
CA HIS A 57 -15.09 0.80 17.29
C HIS A 57 -13.87 1.37 18.04
N GLN A 58 -12.69 1.44 17.40
CA GLN A 58 -11.47 2.00 17.98
C GLN A 58 -11.29 3.50 17.67
N GLN A 59 -11.85 4.00 16.55
CA GLN A 59 -11.76 5.40 16.10
C GLN A 59 -12.00 6.45 17.22
N PRO A 60 -13.08 6.39 18.04
CA PRO A 60 -13.33 7.40 19.07
C PRO A 60 -12.31 7.35 20.23
N PHE A 61 -11.62 6.22 20.42
CA PHE A 61 -10.63 6.04 21.47
C PHE A 61 -9.22 6.43 20.99
N THR A 62 -8.87 6.11 19.74
CA THR A 62 -7.55 6.44 19.16
C THR A 62 -7.33 7.92 18.93
N ALA A 63 -8.39 8.74 18.90
CA ALA A 63 -8.30 10.20 18.83
C ALA A 63 -7.46 10.86 19.95
N VAL A 64 -7.22 10.15 21.07
CA VAL A 64 -6.42 10.61 22.22
C VAL A 64 -5.07 9.85 22.33
N VAL A 65 -4.74 9.02 21.33
CA VAL A 65 -3.55 8.16 21.28
C VAL A 65 -2.53 8.75 20.29
N VAL A 66 -1.28 8.31 20.36
CA VAL A 66 -0.13 8.83 19.59
C VAL A 66 -0.33 8.77 18.06
N GLU A 67 -1.21 7.90 17.55
CA GLU A 67 -1.39 7.65 16.11
C GLU A 67 -2.88 7.55 15.75
N PRO A 68 -3.62 8.68 15.77
CA PRO A 68 -5.08 8.69 15.67
C PRO A 68 -5.60 8.20 14.31
N TRP A 69 -4.80 8.35 13.25
CA TRP A 69 -5.12 7.95 11.87
C TRP A 69 -5.29 6.44 11.67
N LYS A 70 -4.70 5.59 12.54
CA LYS A 70 -4.62 4.14 12.29
C LYS A 70 -5.95 3.41 12.32
N ALA A 71 -6.84 3.76 13.25
CA ALA A 71 -8.15 3.13 13.31
C ALA A 71 -9.00 3.47 12.08
N TRP A 72 -8.92 4.72 11.61
CA TRP A 72 -9.53 5.17 10.35
C TRP A 72 -8.94 4.44 9.15
N PHE A 73 -7.60 4.41 9.02
CA PHE A 73 -6.91 3.72 7.94
C PHE A 73 -7.25 2.24 7.86
N ASN A 74 -7.22 1.54 8.99
CA ASN A 74 -7.52 0.11 9.07
C ASN A 74 -9.01 -0.18 8.79
N SER A 75 -9.91 0.68 9.26
CA SER A 75 -11.35 0.57 9.01
C SER A 75 -11.66 0.76 7.52
N GLY A 76 -11.15 1.85 6.91
CA GLY A 76 -11.38 2.13 5.51
C GLY A 76 -10.74 1.11 4.56
N THR A 77 -9.53 0.63 4.88
CA THR A 77 -8.88 -0.47 4.14
C THR A 77 -9.71 -1.77 4.22
N ALA A 78 -10.32 -2.05 5.37
CA ALA A 78 -11.20 -3.20 5.54
C ALA A 78 -12.56 -3.02 4.84
N HIS A 79 -13.12 -1.80 4.78
CA HIS A 79 -14.29 -1.50 3.96
C HIS A 79 -14.00 -1.66 2.47
N GLU A 80 -12.84 -1.20 1.99
CA GLU A 80 -12.45 -1.32 0.57
C GLU A 80 -12.39 -2.80 0.15
N ARG A 81 -11.66 -3.62 0.92
CA ARG A 81 -11.61 -5.09 0.75
C ARG A 81 -12.99 -5.78 0.92
N GLY A 82 -13.94 -5.10 1.56
CA GLY A 82 -15.33 -5.55 1.71
C GLY A 82 -16.27 -5.17 0.55
N GLY A 83 -15.81 -4.36 -0.41
CA GLY A 83 -16.62 -3.75 -1.47
C GLY A 83 -17.48 -2.57 -1.00
N GLU A 84 -17.12 -1.94 0.12
CA GLU A 84 -17.86 -0.85 0.77
C GLU A 84 -17.19 0.51 0.48
N HIS A 85 -16.86 0.74 -0.79
CA HIS A 85 -16.00 1.83 -1.29
C HIS A 85 -16.38 3.23 -0.80
N PHE A 86 -17.67 3.54 -0.61
CA PHE A 86 -18.08 4.84 -0.06
C PHE A 86 -17.66 5.00 1.41
N ALA A 87 -17.84 3.96 2.24
CA ALA A 87 -17.40 3.99 3.64
C ALA A 87 -15.86 3.97 3.74
N ALA A 88 -15.20 3.24 2.84
CA ALA A 88 -13.75 3.27 2.69
C ALA A 88 -13.23 4.68 2.38
N LEU A 89 -13.92 5.41 1.49
CA LEU A 89 -13.55 6.76 1.08
C LEU A 89 -13.67 7.77 2.23
N GLU A 90 -14.74 7.68 3.03
CA GLU A 90 -14.92 8.52 4.23
C GLU A 90 -13.81 8.24 5.26
N ASP A 91 -13.58 6.97 5.60
CA ASP A 91 -12.56 6.56 6.57
C ASP A 91 -11.14 6.92 6.13
N LEU A 92 -10.79 6.69 4.85
CA LEU A 92 -9.43 6.94 4.33
C LEU A 92 -9.15 8.44 4.15
N ARG A 93 -10.16 9.27 3.84
CA ARG A 93 -10.01 10.74 3.87
C ARG A 93 -9.74 11.26 5.28
N GLU A 94 -10.43 10.74 6.29
CA GLU A 94 -10.17 11.12 7.69
C GLU A 94 -8.81 10.58 8.18
N ALA A 95 -8.41 9.39 7.76
CA ALA A 95 -7.05 8.90 7.97
C ALA A 95 -6.00 9.83 7.34
N HIS A 96 -6.23 10.31 6.12
CA HIS A 96 -5.32 11.23 5.43
C HIS A 96 -5.26 12.61 6.11
N ARG A 97 -6.38 13.08 6.69
CA ARG A 97 -6.41 14.31 7.49
C ARG A 97 -5.65 14.19 8.82
N LEU A 98 -5.48 12.98 9.34
CA LEU A 98 -4.88 12.69 10.65
C LEU A 98 -3.45 12.15 10.59
N VAL A 99 -3.00 11.66 9.44
CA VAL A 99 -1.65 11.07 9.29
C VAL A 99 -0.58 12.19 9.32
N PRO A 100 0.54 12.00 10.05
CA PRO A 100 1.66 12.93 9.97
C PRO A 100 2.21 12.99 8.54
N ALA A 101 2.58 14.19 8.10
CA ALA A 101 3.25 14.38 6.82
C ALA A 101 4.54 13.54 6.73
N GLY A 102 4.81 12.99 5.56
CA GLY A 102 6.01 12.20 5.30
C GLY A 102 7.30 13.01 5.41
N THR A 103 8.42 12.31 5.63
CA THR A 103 9.74 12.85 5.27
C THR A 103 9.82 13.06 3.77
N THR A 104 10.49 14.11 3.31
CA THR A 104 10.60 14.41 1.87
C THR A 104 12.01 14.15 1.34
N ASP A 105 12.11 13.88 0.04
CA ASP A 105 13.35 13.90 -0.72
C ASP A 105 13.89 15.33 -0.94
N ALA A 106 14.93 15.46 -1.77
CA ALA A 106 15.56 16.74 -2.08
C ALA A 106 14.69 17.68 -2.93
N ASP A 107 13.72 17.14 -3.68
CA ASP A 107 12.77 17.89 -4.50
C ASP A 107 11.48 18.24 -3.72
N GLY A 108 11.34 17.73 -2.49
CA GLY A 108 10.18 17.95 -1.64
C GLY A 108 9.08 16.89 -1.79
N ARG A 109 9.32 15.79 -2.51
CA ARG A 109 8.35 14.69 -2.62
C ARG A 109 8.38 13.82 -1.36
N PRO A 110 7.22 13.49 -0.75
CA PRO A 110 7.12 12.47 0.30
C PRO A 110 7.82 11.15 -0.06
N ASP A 111 8.59 10.61 0.90
CA ASP A 111 9.18 9.27 0.83
C ASP A 111 8.05 8.23 0.74
N PRO A 112 8.00 7.38 -0.32
CA PRO A 112 6.96 6.38 -0.52
C PRO A 112 6.79 5.39 0.63
N GLY A 113 7.83 5.19 1.46
CA GLY A 113 7.76 4.33 2.65
C GLY A 113 6.99 4.94 3.83
N THR A 114 6.60 6.22 3.75
CA THR A 114 5.97 6.94 4.86
C THR A 114 4.51 6.53 5.12
N PRO A 115 4.00 6.73 6.36
CA PRO A 115 2.58 6.55 6.65
C PRO A 115 1.65 7.37 5.75
N GLU A 116 2.04 8.60 5.39
CA GLU A 116 1.25 9.44 4.48
C GLU A 116 1.03 8.76 3.13
N CYS A 117 2.12 8.26 2.51
CA CYS A 117 2.05 7.59 1.22
C CYS A 117 1.27 6.26 1.27
N ARG A 118 1.37 5.51 2.38
CA ARG A 118 0.52 4.32 2.59
C ARG A 118 -0.97 4.68 2.64
N VAL A 119 -1.34 5.78 3.31
CA VAL A 119 -2.74 6.24 3.37
C VAL A 119 -3.21 6.72 2.00
N ARG A 120 -2.41 7.53 1.29
CA ARG A 120 -2.70 7.99 -0.08
C ARG A 120 -2.88 6.82 -1.05
N ASN A 121 -2.08 5.76 -0.94
CA ASN A 121 -2.21 4.56 -1.76
C ASN A 121 -3.59 3.92 -1.63
N ASN A 122 -4.01 3.59 -0.40
CA ASN A 122 -5.31 2.95 -0.20
C ASN A 122 -6.49 3.89 -0.56
N LEU A 123 -6.33 5.20 -0.36
CA LEU A 123 -7.30 6.21 -0.79
C LEU A 123 -7.42 6.28 -2.33
N SER A 124 -6.30 6.19 -3.05
CA SER A 124 -6.28 6.12 -4.52
C SER A 124 -6.99 4.88 -5.04
N LEU A 125 -6.69 3.70 -4.47
CA LEU A 125 -7.36 2.44 -4.85
C LEU A 125 -8.87 2.51 -4.62
N THR A 126 -9.32 3.11 -3.51
CA THR A 126 -10.75 3.33 -3.24
C THR A 126 -11.40 4.26 -4.26
N LEU A 127 -10.70 5.33 -4.67
CA LEU A 127 -11.16 6.24 -5.71
C LEU A 127 -11.22 5.54 -7.08
N GLU A 128 -10.25 4.69 -7.42
CA GLU A 128 -10.29 3.85 -8.62
C GLU A 128 -11.50 2.90 -8.62
N SER A 129 -11.76 2.19 -7.52
CA SER A 129 -12.96 1.34 -7.36
C SER A 129 -14.28 2.12 -7.49
N MET A 130 -14.33 3.36 -6.98
CA MET A 130 -15.49 4.26 -7.18
C MET A 130 -15.62 4.69 -8.65
N GLY A 131 -14.50 4.87 -9.35
CA GLY A 131 -14.46 5.12 -10.79
C GLY A 131 -14.99 3.95 -11.61
N ASP A 132 -14.57 2.73 -11.28
CA ASP A 132 -15.04 1.49 -11.90
C ASP A 132 -16.53 1.26 -11.65
N ALA A 133 -17.01 1.50 -10.44
CA ALA A 133 -18.42 1.44 -10.10
C ALA A 133 -19.26 2.46 -10.88
N ALA A 134 -18.73 3.69 -11.08
CA ALA A 134 -19.38 4.70 -11.92
C ALA A 134 -19.39 4.32 -13.40
N ARG A 135 -18.31 3.72 -13.94
CA ARG A 135 -18.30 3.18 -15.32
C ARG A 135 -19.31 2.05 -15.49
N ALA A 136 -19.41 1.14 -14.52
CA ALA A 136 -20.38 0.04 -14.53
C ALA A 136 -21.84 0.53 -14.42
N ALA A 137 -22.06 1.77 -13.97
CA ALA A 137 -23.36 2.45 -13.92
C ALA A 137 -23.62 3.36 -15.15
N ASP A 138 -22.82 3.24 -16.23
CA ASP A 138 -22.87 4.10 -17.42
C ASP A 138 -22.69 5.61 -17.14
N ASP A 139 -21.95 5.97 -16.08
CA ASP A 139 -21.57 7.37 -15.76
C ASP A 139 -20.06 7.61 -15.98
N PRO A 140 -19.62 7.84 -17.24
CA PRO A 140 -18.22 8.11 -17.56
C PRO A 140 -17.73 9.46 -17.05
N VAL A 141 -18.63 10.39 -16.71
CA VAL A 141 -18.27 11.72 -16.19
C VAL A 141 -17.86 11.60 -14.72
N MET A 142 -18.67 10.92 -13.90
CA MET A 142 -18.31 10.60 -12.52
C MET A 142 -17.07 9.70 -12.46
N ALA A 143 -16.99 8.68 -13.31
CA ALA A 143 -15.81 7.82 -13.37
C ALA A 143 -14.52 8.62 -13.67
N GLY A 144 -14.54 9.47 -14.70
CA GLY A 144 -13.43 10.35 -15.04
C GLY A 144 -13.05 11.35 -13.94
N SER A 145 -13.99 11.72 -13.06
CA SER A 145 -13.71 12.54 -11.88
C SER A 145 -12.98 11.75 -10.79
N TYR A 146 -13.41 10.51 -10.51
CA TYR A 146 -12.79 9.66 -9.49
C TYR A 146 -11.38 9.21 -9.88
N TYR A 147 -11.15 8.77 -11.13
CA TYR A 147 -9.79 8.40 -11.58
C TYR A 147 -8.83 9.59 -11.54
N ARG A 148 -9.33 10.82 -11.79
CA ARG A 148 -8.51 12.04 -11.66
C ARG A 148 -8.14 12.30 -10.20
N GLU A 149 -9.11 12.22 -9.29
CA GLU A 149 -8.87 12.38 -7.85
C GLU A 149 -7.91 11.29 -7.31
N ALA A 150 -7.98 10.05 -7.83
CA ALA A 150 -7.05 8.97 -7.48
C ALA A 150 -5.60 9.35 -7.84
N MET A 151 -5.37 9.71 -9.11
CA MET A 151 -4.06 10.15 -9.61
C MET A 151 -3.51 11.37 -8.83
N ASP A 152 -4.34 12.39 -8.58
CA ASP A 152 -3.94 13.56 -7.77
C ASP A 152 -3.68 13.21 -6.29
N THR A 153 -4.31 12.14 -5.78
CA THR A 153 -4.11 11.66 -4.40
C THR A 153 -2.76 10.95 -4.23
N ILE A 154 -2.40 10.06 -5.17
CA ILE A 154 -1.18 9.24 -5.08
C ILE A 154 0.05 9.92 -5.68
N GLY A 155 -0.10 10.84 -6.65
CA GLY A 155 0.99 11.49 -7.39
C GLY A 155 2.15 12.01 -6.53
N PRO A 156 1.94 12.69 -5.39
CA PRO A 156 3.03 13.13 -4.51
C PRO A 156 3.95 12.00 -3.97
N CYS A 157 3.49 10.75 -4.00
CA CYS A 157 4.16 9.57 -3.47
C CYS A 157 4.64 8.59 -4.55
N THR A 158 4.54 8.93 -5.83
CA THR A 158 5.10 8.14 -6.92
C THR A 158 6.50 8.63 -7.30
N SER A 159 7.32 7.74 -7.87
CA SER A 159 8.73 8.04 -8.22
C SER A 159 8.89 9.08 -9.33
N ASP A 160 7.85 9.26 -10.14
CA ASP A 160 7.72 10.25 -11.22
C ASP A 160 7.11 11.56 -10.70
N GLY A 161 6.32 11.50 -9.61
CA GLY A 161 5.64 12.65 -9.01
C GLY A 161 4.44 13.16 -9.81
N GLU A 162 4.01 12.44 -10.86
CA GLU A 162 2.92 12.85 -11.75
C GLU A 162 1.58 12.86 -11.01
N SER A 163 0.94 14.03 -10.94
CA SER A 163 -0.49 14.14 -10.63
C SER A 163 -1.30 14.24 -11.94
N ALA A 164 -2.62 14.08 -11.90
CA ALA A 164 -3.43 14.28 -13.11
C ALA A 164 -3.46 15.76 -13.54
N ALA A 165 -3.17 16.69 -12.63
CA ALA A 165 -2.90 18.09 -12.95
C ALA A 165 -1.68 18.30 -13.89
N ASP A 166 -0.72 17.38 -13.90
CA ASP A 166 0.48 17.45 -14.76
C ASP A 166 0.26 16.85 -16.16
N GLN A 167 -0.85 16.12 -16.35
CA GLN A 167 -1.18 15.51 -17.64
C GLN A 167 -2.07 16.43 -18.49
N PRO A 168 -1.86 16.47 -19.82
CA PRO A 168 -2.71 17.25 -20.71
C PRO A 168 -4.15 16.73 -20.63
N PRO A 169 -5.17 17.63 -20.69
CA PRO A 169 -6.57 17.22 -20.59
C PRO A 169 -6.91 16.22 -21.70
N PRO A 170 -7.66 15.14 -21.39
CA PRO A 170 -7.99 14.12 -22.38
C PRO A 170 -8.81 14.72 -23.52
N GLU A 171 -8.43 14.42 -24.76
CA GLU A 171 -9.18 14.88 -25.93
C GLU A 171 -10.60 14.26 -25.95
N PRO A 172 -11.62 14.98 -26.46
CA PRO A 172 -13.02 14.61 -26.26
C PRO A 172 -13.41 13.21 -26.75
N ASP A 173 -12.72 12.67 -27.74
CA ASP A 173 -13.07 11.40 -28.39
C ASP A 173 -12.47 10.14 -27.71
N GLN A 174 -11.67 10.27 -26.64
CA GLN A 174 -11.01 9.12 -25.96
C GLN A 174 -11.75 8.57 -24.72
N GLN A 175 -13.01 8.92 -24.48
CA GLN A 175 -13.74 8.51 -23.25
C GLN A 175 -14.12 7.00 -23.15
N ALA A 176 -13.73 6.19 -24.15
CA ALA A 176 -14.23 4.83 -24.36
C ALA A 176 -13.23 3.68 -24.09
N GLU A 177 -11.95 3.95 -23.82
CA GLU A 177 -10.92 2.90 -23.62
C GLU A 177 -10.41 2.91 -22.17
N GLY A 178 -10.45 1.73 -21.53
CA GLY A 178 -10.47 1.58 -20.06
C GLY A 178 -9.13 1.21 -19.40
N PRO A 179 -9.12 0.27 -18.41
CA PRO A 179 -8.01 0.05 -17.47
C PRO A 179 -6.70 -0.44 -18.12
N ASP A 180 -6.76 -0.85 -19.38
CA ASP A 180 -5.61 -1.22 -20.21
C ASP A 180 -4.51 -0.15 -20.18
N ARG A 181 -4.83 1.15 -20.08
CA ARG A 181 -3.81 2.21 -19.97
C ARG A 181 -3.05 2.22 -18.64
N THR A 182 -3.67 1.80 -17.53
CA THR A 182 -3.02 1.74 -16.21
C THR A 182 -2.22 0.44 -16.07
N GLU A 183 -2.77 -0.70 -16.51
CA GLU A 183 -1.99 -1.94 -16.61
C GLU A 183 -0.83 -1.80 -17.61
N GLN A 184 -1.02 -1.14 -18.76
CA GLN A 184 0.06 -0.81 -19.69
C GLN A 184 1.06 0.16 -19.08
N ARG A 185 0.66 1.15 -18.26
CA ARG A 185 1.64 2.02 -17.57
C ARG A 185 2.46 1.23 -16.53
N GLN A 186 1.84 0.31 -15.78
CA GLN A 186 2.57 -0.56 -14.86
C GLN A 186 3.50 -1.54 -15.59
N ARG A 187 3.05 -2.15 -16.70
CA ARG A 187 3.88 -3.01 -17.57
C ARG A 187 5.01 -2.23 -18.24
N ALA A 188 4.72 -1.07 -18.83
CA ALA A 188 5.71 -0.20 -19.44
C ALA A 188 6.76 0.27 -18.43
N LYS A 189 6.38 0.58 -17.18
CA LYS A 189 7.35 0.94 -16.13
C LYS A 189 8.22 -0.25 -15.68
N ALA A 190 7.68 -1.48 -15.73
CA ALA A 190 8.47 -2.70 -15.56
C ALA A 190 9.44 -2.92 -16.74
N GLU A 191 9.00 -2.71 -17.98
CA GLU A 191 9.80 -2.86 -19.21
C GLU A 191 10.84 -1.74 -19.40
N GLU A 192 10.54 -0.51 -18.98
CA GLU A 192 11.44 0.65 -19.00
C GLU A 192 12.57 0.53 -17.96
N THR A 193 12.31 -0.20 -16.87
CA THR A 193 13.36 -0.63 -15.93
C THR A 193 14.32 -1.65 -16.56
N GLU A 194 13.94 -2.33 -17.65
CA GLU A 194 14.78 -3.31 -18.35
C GLU A 194 15.53 -2.75 -19.57
N GLN A 195 15.20 -1.55 -20.08
CA GLN A 195 15.71 -1.08 -21.37
C GLN A 195 16.17 0.38 -21.43
N GLN A 196 17.47 0.63 -21.21
CA GLN A 196 18.38 1.24 -22.23
C GLN A 196 19.81 1.54 -21.67
N PRO A 197 20.85 1.77 -22.53
CA PRO A 197 20.83 1.78 -24.00
C PRO A 197 21.91 0.95 -24.75
N GLN A 198 21.62 0.77 -26.05
CA GLN A 198 22.49 0.45 -27.21
C GLN A 198 22.83 -1.02 -27.50
N THR A 199 22.85 -1.52 -28.77
CA THR A 199 22.36 -1.02 -30.10
C THR A 199 22.39 -2.17 -31.12
N GLY A 200 21.55 -2.13 -32.18
CA GLY A 200 21.89 -2.71 -33.50
C GLY A 200 20.84 -3.57 -34.24
N GLU A 201 20.16 -2.94 -35.20
CA GLU A 201 19.75 -3.48 -36.53
C GLU A 201 18.88 -4.76 -36.71
N SER A 202 17.69 -4.51 -37.30
CA SER A 202 17.16 -5.16 -38.53
C SER A 202 16.33 -6.47 -38.46
N GLN A 203 15.02 -6.26 -38.66
CA GLN A 203 13.94 -7.08 -39.27
C GLN A 203 14.31 -8.08 -40.41
N PRO A 204 13.37 -8.93 -40.91
CA PRO A 204 12.20 -9.57 -40.27
C PRO A 204 11.91 -11.04 -40.75
N GLY A 205 10.95 -11.74 -40.11
CA GLY A 205 9.91 -12.49 -40.87
C GLY A 205 9.82 -14.02 -40.79
N GLN A 206 8.56 -14.48 -40.71
CA GLN A 206 7.96 -15.75 -41.15
C GLN A 206 8.25 -17.11 -40.46
N GLU A 207 7.20 -17.57 -39.76
CA GLU A 207 6.43 -18.80 -40.06
C GLU A 207 7.14 -20.15 -40.31
N GLN A 208 6.97 -21.04 -39.31
CA GLN A 208 6.23 -22.32 -39.44
C GLN A 208 6.95 -23.62 -39.89
N GLN A 209 6.86 -24.60 -38.97
CA GLN A 209 6.83 -26.07 -39.16
C GLN A 209 8.12 -26.92 -39.35
N ASP A 210 7.97 -28.13 -38.79
CA ASP A 210 8.67 -29.41 -39.00
C ASP A 210 10.14 -29.62 -38.57
N ALA A 211 10.28 -30.45 -37.53
CA ALA A 211 11.43 -31.33 -37.29
C ALA A 211 11.32 -32.59 -38.19
N PRO A 212 12.39 -33.38 -38.48
CA PRO A 212 13.22 -34.00 -37.44
C PRO A 212 14.74 -34.21 -37.72
N ASP A 213 15.44 -34.52 -36.64
CA ASP A 213 16.68 -35.32 -36.50
C ASP A 213 17.83 -35.22 -37.54
N ALA A 214 18.95 -34.64 -37.09
CA ALA A 214 20.28 -35.06 -37.52
C ALA A 214 21.31 -34.90 -36.38
N GLN A 215 22.07 -35.97 -36.09
CA GLN A 215 23.17 -35.96 -35.11
C GLN A 215 24.37 -35.17 -35.64
N GLY A 216 24.87 -34.22 -34.86
CA GLY A 216 26.13 -33.52 -35.12
C GLY A 216 26.57 -32.74 -33.89
N GLY A 217 27.76 -33.00 -33.38
CA GLY A 217 28.25 -32.35 -32.16
C GLY A 217 28.45 -30.85 -32.35
N ALA A 218 27.89 -30.05 -31.44
CA ALA A 218 28.17 -28.63 -31.31
C ALA A 218 28.75 -28.38 -29.91
N GLN A 219 29.84 -27.63 -29.84
CA GLN A 219 30.43 -27.19 -28.58
C GLN A 219 29.46 -26.23 -27.89
N GLU A 220 29.29 -26.36 -26.56
CA GLU A 220 28.65 -25.32 -25.76
C GLU A 220 29.32 -23.98 -26.04
N PRO A 221 28.57 -22.93 -26.42
CA PRO A 221 29.11 -21.58 -26.40
C PRO A 221 29.54 -21.27 -24.96
N PRO A 222 30.63 -20.53 -24.73
CA PRO A 222 30.90 -20.02 -23.40
C PRO A 222 29.71 -19.17 -22.98
N ALA A 223 29.03 -19.57 -21.90
CA ALA A 223 27.92 -18.82 -21.35
C ALA A 223 28.37 -17.36 -21.15
N ASP A 224 27.65 -16.42 -21.76
CA ASP A 224 27.98 -15.01 -21.65
C ASP A 224 28.00 -14.64 -20.15
N PRO A 225 29.10 -14.08 -19.61
CA PRO A 225 29.12 -13.67 -18.20
C PRO A 225 27.96 -12.71 -17.85
N ARG A 226 27.42 -11.96 -18.82
CA ARG A 226 26.20 -11.16 -18.64
C ARG A 226 24.94 -12.00 -18.49
N GLN A 227 24.80 -13.13 -19.19
CA GLN A 227 23.69 -14.05 -18.98
C GLN A 227 23.74 -14.67 -17.57
N GLN A 228 24.93 -15.08 -17.11
CA GLN A 228 25.09 -15.60 -15.75
C GLN A 228 24.77 -14.54 -14.68
N GLU A 229 25.22 -13.30 -14.88
CA GLU A 229 24.90 -12.18 -13.99
C GLU A 229 23.40 -11.85 -13.96
N LEU A 230 22.73 -11.88 -15.13
CA LEU A 230 21.28 -11.70 -15.25
C LEU A 230 20.50 -12.84 -14.56
N GLU A 231 20.90 -14.09 -14.75
CA GLU A 231 20.28 -15.24 -14.08
C GLU A 231 20.50 -15.25 -12.56
N GLU A 232 21.66 -14.79 -12.08
CA GLU A 232 21.91 -14.66 -10.65
C GLU A 232 21.09 -13.51 -10.05
N ARG A 233 21.01 -12.37 -10.75
CA ARG A 233 20.19 -11.22 -10.34
C ARG A 233 18.70 -11.56 -10.30
N ASN A 234 18.19 -12.29 -11.30
CA ASN A 234 16.79 -12.75 -11.30
C ASN A 234 16.54 -13.76 -10.16
N ARG A 235 17.45 -14.71 -9.91
CA ARG A 235 17.33 -15.63 -8.75
C ARG A 235 17.32 -14.91 -7.41
N ARG A 236 18.15 -13.87 -7.24
CA ARG A 236 18.15 -13.04 -6.03
C ARG A 236 16.84 -12.28 -5.89
N ALA A 237 16.35 -11.65 -6.97
CA ALA A 237 15.09 -10.93 -6.97
C ALA A 237 13.89 -11.85 -6.66
N GLU A 238 13.87 -13.11 -7.13
CA GLU A 238 12.85 -14.10 -6.76
C GLU A 238 12.99 -14.59 -5.32
N GLN A 239 14.21 -14.77 -4.81
CA GLN A 239 14.43 -15.14 -3.40
C GLN A 239 14.03 -14.00 -2.45
N ASP A 240 14.32 -12.75 -2.80
CA ASP A 240 13.90 -11.58 -2.03
C ASP A 240 12.37 -11.46 -2.06
N ARG A 241 11.72 -11.62 -3.22
CA ARG A 241 10.25 -11.63 -3.33
C ARG A 241 9.61 -12.75 -2.49
N GLN A 242 10.14 -13.97 -2.54
CA GLN A 242 9.67 -15.08 -1.71
C GLN A 242 9.97 -14.88 -0.21
N ALA A 243 11.02 -14.16 0.15
CA ALA A 243 11.33 -13.80 1.53
C ALA A 243 10.42 -12.68 2.05
N GLU A 244 10.00 -11.76 1.18
CA GLU A 244 8.97 -10.76 1.45
C GLU A 244 7.59 -11.40 1.59
N GLU A 245 7.18 -12.31 0.68
CA GLU A 245 5.94 -13.09 0.78
C GLU A 245 5.89 -13.99 2.05
N GLN A 246 7.05 -14.45 2.54
CA GLN A 246 7.16 -15.20 3.80
C GLN A 246 7.18 -14.30 5.06
N ARG A 247 7.56 -13.02 4.94
CA ARG A 247 7.52 -12.03 6.02
C ARG A 247 6.21 -11.25 6.08
N SER A 248 5.57 -11.08 4.94
CA SER A 248 4.29 -10.41 4.73
C SER A 248 3.37 -11.41 4.05
N GLY A 249 2.58 -12.12 4.86
CA GLY A 249 1.58 -13.06 4.35
C GLY A 249 0.75 -12.43 3.24
N GLY A 250 0.73 -13.09 2.08
CA GLY A 250 0.47 -12.45 0.80
C GLY A 250 -0.85 -11.69 0.67
N GLY A 251 -0.79 -10.58 -0.07
CA GLY A 251 -1.92 -9.79 -0.55
C GLY A 251 -1.55 -9.17 -1.88
N ALA A 252 -2.29 -9.49 -2.93
CA ALA A 252 -2.08 -8.96 -4.27
C ALA A 252 -3.09 -7.83 -4.51
N GLY A 253 -2.63 -6.59 -4.42
CA GLY A 253 -3.44 -5.39 -4.69
C GLY A 253 -4.51 -5.06 -3.64
N ASP A 254 -4.85 -5.97 -2.72
CA ASP A 254 -5.73 -5.67 -1.60
C ASP A 254 -4.99 -4.84 -0.53
N GLY A 255 -5.46 -3.59 -0.33
CA GLY A 255 -4.77 -2.57 0.47
C GLY A 255 -4.22 -3.07 1.80
N GLN A 256 -2.98 -2.69 2.14
CA GLN A 256 -2.34 -3.19 3.37
C GLN A 256 -2.94 -2.51 4.61
N ASN A 257 -3.35 -3.28 5.61
CA ASN A 257 -3.69 -2.77 6.95
C ASN A 257 -2.44 -2.60 7.85
N TRP A 258 -2.66 -2.13 9.08
CA TRP A 258 -1.62 -1.90 10.11
C TRP A 258 -1.85 -2.75 11.37
#